data_AF-A0A1G2XGC6-F1
#
_entry.id   AF-A0A1G2XGC6-F1
#
_cell.length_a   1.000
_cell.length_b   1.000
_cell.length_c   1.000
_cell.angle_alpha   90.00
_cell.angle_beta   90.00
_cell.angle_gamma   90.00
#
_symmetry.space_group_name_H-M   'P 1'
#
loop_
_entity.id
_entity.type
_entity.pdbx_description
1 polymer ?
#
loop_
_entity_poly.entity_id
_entity_poly.type
_entity_poly.pdbx_seq_one_letter_code
_entity_poly.pdbx_strand_id
1 'polypeptide(L)'
;MSTLTKILIVLVSVFSIFLCGVIVVYVGSSTNYKAAYEQQGSEFSAMKEKNRSLEQEIAEKKRQLDEFGIKSDSEISKLKAEMTQLEQELKNTKNAQLAAEEKVASLTAAALNFEKAVGGMEESLKQTRAELDSARAENVKLSKNLNEITANLEEKMAQLASLDTEKKRLLEEKANLEKSATGSTGGAASQQPVTQVPDSATSAVETPSELKLQGVVTAVEGSLTTLSIGSADGVNAGMIFHVVRQDSFICDIKITEVDTEASAGTIQLLQQQPKVGDIASTAW
;
A
#
# COMPACT_ATOMS: atom_id res chain seq x y z
N MET A 1 -123.24 -92.98 -8.46
CA MET A 1 -122.27 -91.86 -8.54
C MET A 1 -123.04 -90.55 -8.36
N SER A 2 -122.95 -89.93 -7.19
CA SER A 2 -123.68 -88.68 -6.90
C SER A 2 -123.12 -87.54 -7.75
N THR A 3 -124.00 -86.62 -8.19
CA THR A 3 -123.65 -85.37 -8.88
C THR A 3 -122.60 -84.57 -8.10
N LEU A 4 -122.65 -84.65 -6.77
CA LEU A 4 -121.70 -84.02 -5.86
C LEU A 4 -120.26 -84.55 -6.04
N THR A 5 -120.09 -85.87 -6.26
CA THR A 5 -118.77 -86.48 -6.49
C THR A 5 -118.18 -86.06 -7.83
N LYS A 6 -118.99 -85.89 -8.88
CA LYS A 6 -118.54 -85.41 -10.19
C LYS A 6 -118.07 -83.95 -10.14
N ILE A 7 -118.81 -83.09 -9.46
CA ILE A 7 -118.44 -81.68 -9.25
C ILE A 7 -117.14 -81.58 -8.45
N LEU A 8 -116.98 -82.41 -7.42
CA LEU A 8 -115.79 -82.41 -6.58
C LEU A 8 -114.54 -82.89 -7.33
N ILE A 9 -114.66 -83.91 -8.19
CA ILE A 9 -113.55 -84.36 -9.06
C ILE A 9 -113.12 -83.27 -10.05
N VAL A 10 -114.07 -82.57 -10.66
CA VAL A 10 -113.77 -81.46 -11.59
C VAL A 10 -113.12 -80.30 -10.84
N LEU A 11 -113.58 -79.98 -9.63
CA LEU A 11 -113.00 -78.92 -8.81
C LEU A 11 -111.56 -79.25 -8.37
N VAL A 12 -111.30 -80.50 -7.96
CA VAL A 12 -109.95 -80.96 -7.58
C VAL A 12 -108.99 -80.98 -8.78
N SER A 13 -109.45 -81.35 -9.98
CA SER A 13 -108.60 -81.34 -11.17
C SER A 13 -108.24 -79.91 -11.59
N VAL A 14 -109.20 -78.97 -11.54
CA VAL A 14 -108.95 -77.54 -11.82
C VAL A 14 -107.99 -76.93 -10.79
N PHE A 15 -108.17 -77.22 -9.49
CA PHE A 15 -107.24 -76.77 -8.45
C PHE A 15 -105.84 -77.36 -8.61
N SER A 16 -105.71 -78.62 -9.06
CA SER A 16 -104.41 -79.26 -9.30
C SER A 16 -103.67 -78.61 -10.47
N ILE A 17 -104.37 -78.26 -11.54
CA ILE A 17 -103.79 -77.54 -12.69
C ILE A 17 -103.35 -76.13 -12.27
N PHE A 18 -104.18 -75.43 -11.48
CA PHE A 18 -103.85 -74.10 -10.98
C PHE A 18 -102.62 -74.11 -10.05
N LEU A 19 -102.55 -75.06 -9.12
CA LEU A 19 -101.42 -75.20 -8.20
C LEU A 19 -100.11 -75.50 -8.94
N CYS A 20 -100.17 -76.30 -10.02
CA CYS A 20 -99.02 -76.57 -10.87
C CYS A 20 -98.51 -75.29 -11.57
N GLY A 21 -99.43 -74.45 -12.08
CA GLY A 21 -99.07 -73.16 -12.69
C GLY A 21 -98.40 -72.17 -11.72
N VAL A 22 -98.90 -72.08 -10.48
CA VAL A 22 -98.33 -71.20 -9.44
C VAL A 22 -96.93 -71.64 -9.03
N ILE A 23 -96.69 -72.96 -8.91
CA ILE A 23 -95.37 -73.49 -8.53
C ILE A 23 -94.31 -73.17 -9.59
N VAL A 24 -94.64 -73.27 -10.88
CA VAL A 24 -93.69 -72.96 -11.96
C VAL A 24 -93.29 -71.49 -11.96
N VAL A 25 -94.24 -70.58 -11.74
CA VAL A 25 -93.95 -69.13 -11.62
C VAL A 25 -93.11 -68.82 -10.38
N TYR A 26 -93.40 -69.46 -9.24
CA TYR A 26 -92.63 -69.29 -8.01
C TYR A 26 -91.20 -69.82 -8.14
N VAL A 27 -90.99 -70.99 -8.76
CA VAL A 27 -89.65 -71.55 -8.98
C VAL A 27 -88.86 -70.66 -9.94
N GLY A 28 -89.48 -70.15 -11.00
CA GLY A 28 -88.85 -69.21 -11.95
C GLY A 28 -88.51 -67.85 -11.34
N SER A 29 -89.26 -67.37 -10.35
CA SER A 29 -88.92 -66.12 -9.65
C SER A 29 -87.89 -66.33 -8.53
N SER A 30 -87.91 -67.46 -7.82
CA SER A 30 -86.99 -67.75 -6.70
C SER A 30 -85.52 -67.84 -7.12
N THR A 31 -85.24 -68.36 -8.33
CA THR A 31 -83.89 -68.41 -8.90
C THR A 31 -83.38 -67.01 -9.28
N ASN A 32 -84.28 -66.11 -9.66
CA ASN A 32 -83.95 -64.74 -10.04
C ASN A 32 -83.52 -63.88 -8.83
N TYR A 33 -84.13 -64.08 -7.66
CA TYR A 33 -83.73 -63.35 -6.44
C TYR A 33 -82.31 -63.68 -5.97
N LYS A 34 -81.90 -64.95 -6.11
CA LYS A 34 -80.52 -65.36 -5.77
C LYS A 34 -79.51 -64.74 -6.72
N ALA A 35 -79.78 -64.77 -8.03
CA ALA A 35 -78.92 -64.16 -9.04
C ALA A 35 -78.81 -62.63 -8.87
N ALA A 36 -79.93 -61.95 -8.58
CA ALA A 36 -79.94 -60.52 -8.29
C ALA A 36 -79.10 -60.15 -7.05
N TYR A 37 -79.16 -60.97 -5.99
CA TYR A 37 -78.36 -60.75 -4.79
C TYR A 37 -76.86 -60.98 -5.04
N GLU A 38 -76.50 -62.04 -5.77
CA GLU A 38 -75.11 -62.31 -6.16
C GLU A 38 -74.56 -61.20 -7.06
N GLN A 39 -75.36 -60.72 -8.01
CA GLN A 39 -75.01 -59.58 -8.86
C GLN A 39 -74.77 -58.32 -8.02
N GLN A 40 -75.67 -57.98 -7.10
CA GLN A 40 -75.54 -56.80 -6.25
C GLN A 40 -74.33 -56.91 -5.29
N GLY A 41 -74.03 -58.11 -4.78
CA GLY A 41 -72.84 -58.38 -3.99
C GLY A 41 -71.54 -58.22 -4.79
N SER A 42 -71.54 -58.67 -6.05
CA SER A 42 -70.42 -58.48 -6.99
C SER A 42 -70.23 -57.00 -7.34
N GLU A 43 -71.30 -56.27 -7.64
CA GLU A 43 -71.26 -54.83 -7.92
C GLU A 43 -70.79 -54.03 -6.70
N PHE A 44 -71.27 -54.35 -5.50
CA PHE A 44 -70.80 -53.72 -4.27
C PHE A 44 -69.31 -53.98 -4.03
N SER A 45 -68.84 -55.21 -4.26
CA SER A 45 -67.42 -55.56 -4.13
C SER A 45 -66.56 -54.82 -5.16
N ALA A 46 -67.02 -54.74 -6.41
CA ALA A 46 -66.34 -54.00 -7.48
C ALA A 46 -66.29 -52.49 -7.19
N MET A 47 -67.39 -51.90 -6.69
CA MET A 47 -67.45 -50.50 -6.31
C MET A 47 -66.57 -50.20 -5.09
N LYS A 48 -66.51 -51.12 -4.11
CA LYS A 48 -65.61 -51.01 -2.97
C LYS A 48 -64.15 -51.04 -3.40
N GLU A 49 -63.78 -51.93 -4.32
CA GLU A 49 -62.42 -52.00 -4.85
C GLU A 49 -62.08 -50.76 -5.68
N LYS A 50 -63.04 -50.24 -6.46
CA LYS A 50 -62.88 -48.97 -7.19
C LYS A 50 -62.67 -47.79 -6.24
N ASN A 51 -63.45 -47.69 -5.16
CA ASN A 51 -63.25 -46.65 -4.14
C ASN A 51 -61.88 -46.77 -3.48
N ARG A 52 -61.44 -47.98 -3.15
CA ARG A 52 -60.10 -48.22 -2.58
C ARG A 52 -58.99 -47.80 -3.55
N SER A 53 -59.12 -48.12 -4.82
CA SER A 53 -58.19 -47.72 -5.87
C SER A 53 -58.14 -46.20 -6.04
N LEU A 54 -59.31 -45.54 -6.06
CA LEU A 54 -59.40 -44.07 -6.12
C LEU A 54 -58.80 -43.40 -4.87
N GLU A 55 -59.03 -43.96 -3.67
CA GLU A 55 -58.38 -43.46 -2.45
C GLU A 55 -56.86 -43.57 -2.52
N GLN A 56 -56.33 -44.67 -3.07
CA GLN A 56 -54.89 -44.84 -3.29
C GLN A 56 -54.36 -43.84 -4.32
N GLU A 57 -55.07 -43.61 -5.43
CA GLU A 57 -54.69 -42.64 -6.44
C GLU A 57 -54.69 -41.21 -5.89
N ILE A 58 -55.69 -40.84 -5.09
CA ILE A 58 -55.74 -39.54 -4.41
C ILE A 58 -54.58 -39.39 -3.43
N ALA A 59 -54.27 -40.42 -2.64
CA ALA A 59 -53.15 -40.39 -1.71
C ALA A 59 -51.81 -40.25 -2.44
N GLU A 60 -51.63 -40.95 -3.56
CA GLU A 60 -50.43 -40.85 -4.39
C GLU A 60 -50.32 -39.48 -5.06
N LYS A 61 -51.41 -38.94 -5.61
CA LYS A 61 -51.42 -37.59 -6.18
C LYS A 61 -51.12 -36.52 -5.15
N LYS A 62 -51.63 -36.65 -3.92
CA LYS A 62 -51.27 -35.75 -2.82
C LYS A 62 -49.78 -35.82 -2.50
N ARG A 63 -49.19 -37.01 -2.41
CA ARG A 63 -47.74 -37.16 -2.20
C ARG A 63 -46.91 -36.52 -3.31
N GLN A 64 -47.30 -36.71 -4.57
CA GLN A 64 -46.63 -36.09 -5.71
C GLN A 64 -46.70 -34.55 -5.64
N LEU A 65 -47.84 -34.01 -5.20
CA LEU A 65 -48.05 -32.58 -5.08
C LEU A 65 -47.24 -31.99 -3.91
N ASP A 66 -47.18 -32.70 -2.78
CA ASP A 66 -46.35 -32.33 -1.63
C ASP A 66 -44.85 -32.39 -1.99
N GLU A 67 -44.41 -33.45 -2.68
CA GLU A 67 -43.02 -33.58 -3.14
C GLU A 67 -42.65 -32.47 -4.13
N PHE A 68 -43.55 -32.13 -5.06
CA PHE A 68 -43.36 -31.02 -5.98
C PHE A 68 -43.29 -29.69 -5.24
N GLY A 69 -44.15 -29.46 -4.25
CA GLY A 69 -44.12 -28.27 -3.39
C GLY A 69 -42.78 -28.12 -2.66
N ILE A 70 -42.30 -29.20 -2.03
CA ILE A 70 -41.01 -29.21 -1.34
C ILE A 70 -39.85 -28.93 -2.31
N LYS A 71 -39.87 -29.53 -3.51
CA LYS A 71 -38.84 -29.28 -4.54
C LYS A 71 -38.84 -27.83 -5.00
N SER A 72 -40.01 -27.28 -5.32
CA SER A 72 -40.14 -25.87 -5.72
C SER A 72 -39.70 -24.92 -4.61
N ASP A 73 -40.07 -25.16 -3.35
CA ASP A 73 -39.64 -24.34 -2.21
C ASP A 73 -38.12 -24.42 -1.99
N SER A 74 -37.53 -25.60 -2.19
CA SER A 74 -36.07 -25.79 -2.14
C SER A 74 -35.37 -25.02 -3.26
N GLU A 75 -35.89 -25.06 -4.49
CA GLU A 75 -35.33 -24.31 -5.63
C GLU A 75 -35.47 -22.80 -5.42
N ILE A 76 -36.63 -22.34 -4.95
CA ILE A 76 -36.86 -20.91 -4.63
C ILE A 76 -35.88 -20.45 -3.55
N SER A 77 -35.67 -21.27 -2.51
CA SER A 77 -34.73 -20.94 -1.43
C SER A 77 -33.29 -20.89 -1.94
N LYS A 78 -32.90 -21.83 -2.81
CA LYS A 78 -31.58 -21.85 -3.45
C LYS A 78 -31.37 -20.63 -4.35
N LEU A 79 -32.33 -20.32 -5.23
CA LEU A 79 -32.27 -19.16 -6.11
C LEU A 79 -32.21 -17.84 -5.33
N LYS A 80 -32.96 -17.72 -4.23
CA LYS A 80 -32.86 -16.55 -3.34
C LYS A 80 -31.48 -16.42 -2.71
N ALA A 81 -30.91 -17.52 -2.24
CA ALA A 81 -29.55 -17.52 -1.67
C ALA A 81 -28.51 -17.13 -2.73
N GLU A 82 -28.60 -17.69 -3.93
CA GLU A 82 -27.73 -17.33 -5.07
C GLU A 82 -27.90 -15.85 -5.45
N MET A 83 -29.12 -15.32 -5.49
CA MET A 83 -29.38 -13.92 -5.78
C MET A 83 -28.72 -12.99 -4.74
N THR A 84 -28.89 -13.29 -3.45
CA THR A 84 -28.25 -12.53 -2.37
C THR A 84 -26.72 -12.62 -2.45
N GLN A 85 -26.17 -13.79 -2.78
CA GLN A 85 -24.74 -13.97 -2.98
C GLN A 85 -24.23 -13.14 -4.17
N LEU A 86 -24.91 -13.20 -5.32
CA LEU A 86 -24.56 -12.43 -6.51
C LEU A 86 -24.65 -10.91 -6.25
N GLU A 87 -25.66 -10.43 -5.53
CA GLU A 87 -25.76 -9.02 -5.14
C GLU A 87 -24.58 -8.58 -4.27
N GLN A 88 -24.17 -9.43 -3.32
CA GLN A 88 -23.01 -9.16 -2.47
C GLN A 88 -21.71 -9.16 -3.27
N GLU A 89 -21.53 -10.13 -4.18
CA GLU A 89 -20.36 -10.20 -5.07
C GLU A 89 -20.30 -9.00 -6.02
N LEU A 90 -21.43 -8.57 -6.58
CA LEU A 90 -21.51 -7.38 -7.43
C LEU A 90 -21.12 -6.13 -6.64
N LYS A 91 -21.65 -5.95 -5.43
CA LYS A 91 -21.29 -4.84 -4.55
C LYS A 91 -19.79 -4.85 -4.21
N ASN A 92 -19.23 -6.00 -3.87
CA ASN A 92 -17.81 -6.15 -3.55
C ASN A 92 -16.93 -5.84 -4.78
N THR A 93 -17.30 -6.35 -5.95
CA THR A 93 -16.57 -6.12 -7.20
C THR A 93 -16.62 -4.65 -7.58
N LYS A 94 -17.78 -4.00 -7.44
CA LYS A 94 -17.93 -2.55 -7.68
C LYS A 94 -17.06 -1.72 -6.74
N ASN A 95 -17.02 -2.07 -5.46
CA ASN A 95 -16.15 -1.41 -4.49
C ASN A 95 -14.67 -1.61 -4.81
N ALA A 96 -14.27 -2.82 -5.21
CA ALA A 96 -12.90 -3.12 -5.64
C ALA A 96 -12.52 -2.34 -6.90
N GLN A 97 -13.44 -2.20 -7.86
CA GLN A 97 -13.25 -1.39 -9.05
C GLN A 97 -13.03 0.09 -8.70
N LEU A 98 -13.88 0.67 -7.84
CA LEU A 98 -13.73 2.06 -7.40
C LEU A 98 -12.40 2.29 -6.69
N ALA A 99 -11.97 1.37 -5.82
CA ALA A 99 -10.67 1.44 -5.15
C ALA A 99 -9.50 1.34 -6.14
N ALA A 100 -9.64 0.51 -7.19
CA ALA A 100 -8.64 0.40 -8.25
C ALA A 100 -8.57 1.69 -9.08
N GLU A 101 -9.71 2.28 -9.45
CA GLU A 101 -9.78 3.56 -10.16
C GLU A 101 -9.15 4.69 -9.33
N GLU A 102 -9.43 4.77 -8.03
CA GLU A 102 -8.81 5.75 -7.13
C GLU A 102 -7.29 5.56 -7.05
N LYS A 103 -6.82 4.31 -6.98
CA LYS A 103 -5.38 4.00 -6.99
C LYS A 103 -4.73 4.41 -8.31
N VAL A 104 -5.38 4.18 -9.45
CA VAL A 104 -4.89 4.62 -10.77
C VAL A 104 -4.85 6.15 -10.86
N ALA A 105 -5.87 6.83 -10.35
CA ALA A 105 -5.90 8.30 -10.31
C ALA A 105 -4.76 8.85 -9.43
N SER A 106 -4.55 8.26 -8.26
CA SER A 106 -3.46 8.60 -7.34
C SER A 106 -2.09 8.37 -7.98
N LEU A 107 -1.87 7.22 -8.62
CA LEU A 107 -0.62 6.91 -9.32
C LEU A 107 -0.38 7.85 -10.50
N THR A 108 -1.42 8.18 -11.26
CA THR A 108 -1.32 9.14 -12.37
C THR A 108 -0.93 10.54 -11.86
N ALA A 109 -1.54 10.98 -10.75
CA ALA A 109 -1.19 12.25 -10.12
C ALA A 109 0.25 12.27 -9.59
N ALA A 110 0.68 11.16 -8.96
CA ALA A 110 2.06 11.00 -8.51
C ALA A 110 3.04 11.02 -9.69
N ALA A 111 2.74 10.31 -10.78
CA ALA A 111 3.57 10.30 -11.99
C ALA A 111 3.70 11.70 -12.61
N LEU A 112 2.61 12.46 -12.72
CA LEU A 112 2.64 13.85 -13.20
C LEU A 112 3.48 14.76 -12.30
N ASN A 113 3.41 14.58 -10.98
CA ASN A 113 4.24 15.34 -10.05
C ASN A 113 5.72 14.95 -10.15
N PHE A 114 6.03 13.67 -10.32
CA PHE A 114 7.38 13.20 -10.58
C PHE A 114 7.93 13.76 -11.90
N GLU A 115 7.15 13.75 -12.98
CA GLU A 115 7.55 14.32 -14.26
C GLU A 115 7.88 15.81 -14.14
N LYS A 116 7.04 16.58 -13.41
CA LYS A 116 7.32 18.00 -13.11
C LYS A 116 8.57 18.18 -12.27
N ALA A 117 8.78 17.34 -11.26
CA ALA A 117 9.96 17.42 -10.39
C ALA A 117 11.24 17.12 -11.18
N VAL A 118 11.22 16.09 -12.04
CA VAL A 118 12.33 15.74 -12.91
C VAL A 118 12.62 16.86 -13.91
N GLY A 119 11.58 17.43 -14.54
CA GLY A 119 11.74 18.58 -15.43
C GLY A 119 12.34 19.80 -14.74
N GLY A 120 11.87 20.13 -13.53
CA GLY A 120 12.45 21.20 -12.71
C GLY A 120 13.89 20.92 -12.28
N MET A 121 14.22 19.67 -11.98
CA MET A 121 15.58 19.27 -11.63
C MET A 121 16.52 19.33 -12.83
N GLU A 122 16.07 18.96 -14.02
CA GLU A 122 16.86 19.10 -15.26
C GLU A 122 17.15 20.57 -15.57
N GLU A 123 16.17 21.45 -15.40
CA GLU A 123 16.32 22.90 -15.57
C GLU A 123 17.32 23.47 -14.56
N SER A 124 17.19 23.09 -13.28
CA SER A 124 18.14 23.49 -12.22
C SER A 124 19.55 22.99 -12.53
N LEU A 125 19.71 21.76 -13.01
CA LEU A 125 21.02 21.19 -13.35
C LEU A 125 21.65 21.93 -14.55
N LYS A 126 20.84 22.32 -15.55
CA LYS A 126 21.30 23.19 -16.65
C LYS A 126 21.75 24.55 -16.14
N GLN A 127 20.97 25.18 -15.26
CA GLN A 127 21.32 26.46 -14.67
C GLN A 127 22.62 26.39 -13.87
N THR A 128 22.76 25.40 -12.98
CA THR A 128 23.99 25.21 -12.17
C THR A 128 25.21 24.95 -13.05
N ARG A 129 25.06 24.21 -14.17
CA ARG A 129 26.16 24.03 -15.14
C ARG A 129 26.55 25.34 -15.81
N ALA A 130 25.57 26.15 -16.24
CA ALA A 130 25.84 27.45 -16.84
C ALA A 130 26.53 28.41 -15.85
N GLU A 131 26.10 28.42 -14.59
CA GLU A 131 26.74 29.17 -13.51
C GLU A 131 28.18 28.70 -13.26
N LEU A 132 28.42 27.37 -13.22
CA LEU A 132 29.76 26.81 -13.06
C LEU A 132 30.69 27.21 -14.21
N ASP A 133 30.22 27.15 -15.46
CA ASP A 133 31.01 27.54 -16.62
C ASP A 133 31.31 29.05 -16.62
N SER A 134 30.33 29.87 -16.21
CA SER A 134 30.53 31.31 -16.02
C SER A 134 31.57 31.60 -14.94
N ALA A 135 31.47 30.97 -13.77
CA ALA A 135 32.41 31.13 -12.66
C ALA A 135 33.83 30.65 -13.02
N ARG A 136 33.95 29.62 -13.85
CA ARG A 136 35.23 29.17 -14.41
C ARG A 136 35.83 30.21 -15.36
N ALA A 137 35.02 30.74 -16.28
CA ALA A 137 35.48 31.79 -17.19
C ALA A 137 35.93 33.05 -16.43
N GLU A 138 35.21 33.43 -15.38
CA GLU A 138 35.58 34.54 -14.51
C GLU A 138 36.88 34.28 -13.75
N ASN A 139 37.06 33.09 -13.17
CA ASN A 139 38.32 32.70 -12.53
C ASN A 139 39.53 32.77 -13.49
N VAL A 140 39.38 32.31 -14.73
CA VAL A 140 40.43 32.40 -15.75
C VAL A 140 40.75 33.86 -16.07
N LYS A 141 39.73 34.72 -16.19
CA LYS A 141 39.91 36.15 -16.43
C LYS A 141 40.60 36.85 -15.26
N LEU A 142 40.20 36.53 -14.03
CA LEU A 142 40.80 37.09 -12.81
C LEU A 142 42.26 36.66 -12.67
N SER A 143 42.56 35.38 -12.94
CA SER A 143 43.93 34.86 -12.97
C SER A 143 44.79 35.57 -14.02
N LYS A 144 44.25 35.80 -15.23
CA LYS A 144 44.95 36.57 -16.27
C LYS A 144 45.23 38.02 -15.83
N ASN A 145 44.24 38.69 -15.25
CA ASN A 145 44.41 40.05 -14.73
C ASN A 145 45.44 40.11 -13.59
N LEU A 146 45.43 39.13 -12.67
CA LEU A 146 46.43 39.05 -11.61
C LEU A 146 47.84 38.87 -12.17
N ASN A 147 48.01 38.01 -13.18
CA ASN A 147 49.30 37.83 -13.84
C ASN A 147 49.77 39.11 -14.54
N GLU A 148 48.86 39.83 -15.21
CA GLU A 148 49.17 41.08 -15.90
C GLU A 148 49.52 42.21 -14.91
N ILE A 149 48.78 42.34 -13.81
CA ILE A 149 49.09 43.29 -12.72
C ILE A 149 50.43 42.95 -12.07
N THR A 150 50.70 41.66 -11.81
CA THR A 150 51.96 41.21 -11.21
C THR A 150 53.14 41.52 -12.12
N ALA A 151 53.04 41.23 -13.43
CA ALA A 151 54.07 41.57 -14.40
C ALA A 151 54.32 43.08 -14.48
N ASN A 152 53.28 43.90 -14.45
CA ASN A 152 53.40 45.36 -14.46
C ASN A 152 54.02 45.89 -13.15
N LEU A 153 53.69 45.29 -12.00
CA LEU A 153 54.32 45.58 -10.72
C LEU A 153 55.83 45.26 -10.77
N GLU A 154 56.20 44.08 -11.28
CA GLU A 154 57.60 43.69 -11.47
C GLU A 154 58.36 44.65 -12.39
N GLU A 155 57.74 45.05 -13.51
CA GLU A 155 58.31 46.05 -14.42
C GLU A 155 58.55 47.40 -13.70
N LYS A 156 57.57 47.88 -12.93
CA LYS A 156 57.70 49.12 -12.17
C LYS A 156 58.76 49.03 -11.07
N MET A 157 58.89 47.88 -10.40
CA MET A 157 59.96 47.65 -9.43
C MET A 157 61.34 47.65 -10.10
N ALA A 158 61.48 47.04 -11.28
CA ALA A 158 62.72 47.08 -12.05
C ALA A 158 63.08 48.51 -12.51
N GLN A 159 62.09 49.30 -12.96
CA GLN A 159 62.27 50.72 -13.30
C GLN A 159 62.70 51.55 -12.08
N LEU A 160 62.10 51.30 -10.90
CA LEU A 160 62.50 51.96 -9.66
C LEU A 160 63.94 51.58 -9.26
N ALA A 161 64.31 50.31 -9.38
CA ALA A 161 65.67 49.86 -9.12
C ALA A 161 66.67 50.51 -10.08
N SER A 162 66.37 50.59 -11.38
CA SER A 162 67.24 51.28 -12.35
C SER A 162 67.34 52.77 -12.03
N LEU A 163 66.24 53.45 -11.72
CA LEU A 163 66.27 54.85 -11.29
C LEU A 163 67.08 55.04 -10.01
N ASP A 164 67.01 54.13 -9.03
CA ASP A 164 67.81 54.22 -7.81
C ASP A 164 69.30 54.04 -8.11
N THR A 165 69.66 53.10 -9.00
CA THR A 165 71.05 52.95 -9.45
C THR A 165 71.56 54.18 -10.20
N GLU A 166 70.71 54.78 -11.06
CA GLU A 166 71.07 56.00 -11.78
C GLU A 166 71.17 57.20 -10.85
N LYS A 167 70.29 57.31 -9.86
CA LYS A 167 70.37 58.31 -8.80
C LYS A 167 71.66 58.14 -7.99
N LYS A 168 72.04 56.92 -7.62
CA LYS A 168 73.34 56.63 -6.98
C LYS A 168 74.50 57.04 -7.87
N ARG A 169 74.50 56.65 -9.15
CA ARG A 169 75.52 57.05 -10.13
C ARG A 169 75.63 58.58 -10.23
N LEU A 170 74.52 59.28 -10.34
CA LEU A 170 74.48 60.75 -10.40
C LEU A 170 74.93 61.40 -9.09
N LEU A 171 74.61 60.81 -7.93
CA LEU A 171 75.13 61.26 -6.64
C LEU A 171 76.64 61.05 -6.52
N GLU A 172 77.17 59.93 -7.00
CA GLU A 172 78.61 59.67 -7.07
C GLU A 172 79.31 60.60 -8.05
N GLU A 173 78.70 60.87 -9.21
CA GLU A 173 79.20 61.83 -10.20
C GLU A 173 79.19 63.26 -9.63
N LYS A 174 78.12 63.64 -8.92
CA LYS A 174 78.05 64.89 -8.16
C LYS A 174 79.08 64.92 -7.05
N ALA A 175 79.27 63.85 -6.29
CA ALA A 175 80.29 63.77 -5.24
C ALA A 175 81.71 63.79 -5.81
N ASN A 176 81.94 63.25 -7.02
CA ASN A 176 83.22 63.34 -7.72
C ASN A 176 83.45 64.72 -8.34
N LEU A 177 82.41 65.37 -8.87
CA LEU A 177 82.45 66.76 -9.32
C LEU A 177 82.65 67.70 -8.12
N GLU A 178 81.99 67.46 -6.99
CA GLU A 178 82.22 68.15 -5.73
C GLU A 178 83.62 67.85 -5.20
N LYS A 179 84.15 66.63 -5.24
CA LYS A 179 85.56 66.35 -4.89
C LYS A 179 86.56 66.96 -5.87
N SER A 180 86.18 67.17 -7.13
CA SER A 180 87.00 67.86 -8.13
C SER A 180 86.91 69.38 -8.01
N ALA A 181 85.79 69.91 -7.49
CA ALA A 181 85.58 71.31 -7.14
C ALA A 181 86.08 71.65 -5.72
N THR A 182 86.21 70.64 -4.87
CA THR A 182 86.61 70.70 -3.46
C THR A 182 87.61 69.57 -3.25
N GLY A 183 88.83 69.76 -3.74
CA GLY A 183 89.96 68.97 -3.25
C GLY A 183 90.04 69.15 -1.74
N SER A 184 90.08 68.04 -0.98
CA SER A 184 89.93 67.93 0.48
C SER A 184 88.45 67.75 0.88
N THR A 185 87.99 66.67 1.51
CA THR A 185 88.57 65.90 2.63
C THR A 185 87.73 64.62 2.83
N GLY A 186 88.25 63.63 3.55
CA GLY A 186 87.64 62.30 3.82
C GLY A 186 86.25 62.32 4.46
N GLY A 187 85.55 61.21 4.68
CA GLY A 187 85.90 59.79 4.74
C GLY A 187 84.80 59.08 5.53
N ALA A 188 84.65 57.77 5.28
CA ALA A 188 84.10 56.70 6.15
C ALA A 188 82.66 56.86 6.74
N ALA A 189 81.73 55.95 6.38
CA ALA A 189 81.34 54.75 7.17
C ALA A 189 80.16 55.05 8.13
N SER A 190 79.23 54.19 8.53
CA SER A 190 78.79 52.82 8.21
C SER A 190 77.63 52.49 9.19
N GLN A 191 76.83 51.44 8.90
CA GLN A 191 75.96 50.64 9.83
C GLN A 191 74.61 51.26 10.29
N GLN A 192 73.51 50.54 10.57
CA GLN A 192 72.95 49.19 10.33
C GLN A 192 71.45 49.23 10.77
N PRO A 193 70.58 48.26 10.37
CA PRO A 193 69.14 48.30 10.60
C PRO A 193 68.59 47.37 11.71
N VAL A 194 67.47 47.82 12.31
CA VAL A 194 66.16 47.16 12.60
C VAL A 194 66.04 45.89 13.48
N THR A 195 65.29 46.10 14.58
CA THR A 195 64.40 45.26 15.43
C THR A 195 63.76 44.01 14.81
N GLN A 196 63.49 42.93 15.57
CA GLN A 196 62.19 42.21 15.66
C GLN A 196 62.12 41.23 16.86
N VAL A 197 60.90 41.03 17.38
CA VAL A 197 60.39 40.19 18.48
C VAL A 197 58.96 39.76 18.02
N PRO A 198 58.31 38.68 18.48
CA PRO A 198 58.72 37.29 18.78
C PRO A 198 57.88 36.25 17.98
N ASP A 199 58.16 34.99 18.26
CA ASP A 199 57.57 33.78 17.70
C ASP A 199 56.52 33.14 18.65
N SER A 200 55.57 32.43 18.02
CA SER A 200 54.83 31.23 18.50
C SER A 200 53.82 31.29 19.64
N ALA A 201 52.57 30.91 19.30
CA ALA A 201 51.62 30.29 20.21
C ALA A 201 51.10 28.98 19.61
N THR A 202 51.47 27.87 20.26
CA THR A 202 50.91 26.52 20.11
C THR A 202 49.56 26.46 20.85
N SER A 203 48.60 25.66 20.37
CA SER A 203 47.42 25.29 21.17
C SER A 203 47.19 23.78 21.13
N ALA A 204 46.77 23.31 22.29
CA ALA A 204 46.80 21.94 22.78
C ALA A 204 45.51 21.16 22.44
N VAL A 205 45.65 19.83 22.49
CA VAL A 205 44.60 18.82 22.35
C VAL A 205 43.83 18.71 23.67
N GLU A 206 42.49 18.81 23.60
CA GLU A 206 41.59 18.54 24.72
C GLU A 206 41.01 17.11 24.66
N THR A 207 40.92 16.50 25.85
CA THR A 207 40.33 15.19 26.19
C THR A 207 38.79 15.18 26.08
N PRO A 208 38.16 14.03 25.77
CA PRO A 208 36.72 13.95 25.50
C PRO A 208 35.88 13.88 26.78
N SER A 209 34.93 14.81 26.90
CA SER A 209 33.80 14.77 27.83
C SER A 209 32.75 13.78 27.31
N GLU A 210 32.06 13.05 28.20
CA GLU A 210 30.82 12.31 27.87
C GLU A 210 29.77 13.29 27.36
N LEU A 211 29.79 13.54 26.05
CA LEU A 211 28.88 14.42 25.36
C LEU A 211 27.56 13.66 25.18
N LYS A 212 26.48 14.22 25.74
CA LYS A 212 25.13 13.78 25.42
C LYS A 212 24.89 14.08 23.94
N LEU A 213 24.90 13.04 23.12
CA LEU A 213 24.70 13.16 21.69
C LEU A 213 23.21 13.21 21.41
N GLN A 214 22.76 14.32 20.82
CA GLN A 214 21.40 14.55 20.40
C GLN A 214 21.37 14.79 18.88
N GLY A 215 20.50 14.06 18.19
CA GLY A 215 20.29 14.17 16.76
C GLY A 215 18.81 14.19 16.40
N VAL A 216 18.54 14.39 15.11
CA VAL A 216 17.17 14.39 14.56
C VAL A 216 17.07 13.32 13.49
N VAL A 217 15.93 12.64 13.42
CA VAL A 217 15.63 11.67 12.38
C VAL A 217 15.37 12.40 11.06
N THR A 218 16.20 12.15 10.04
CA THR A 218 16.12 12.82 8.73
C THR A 218 15.39 12.00 7.68
N ALA A 219 15.48 10.67 7.76
CA ALA A 219 14.80 9.75 6.86
C ALA A 219 14.44 8.46 7.59
N VAL A 220 13.27 7.89 7.25
CA VAL A 220 12.82 6.58 7.74
C VAL A 220 12.39 5.76 6.54
N GLU A 221 13.09 4.66 6.29
CA GLU A 221 12.81 3.74 5.19
C GLU A 221 12.66 2.32 5.74
N GLY A 222 11.41 1.93 6.01
CA GLY A 222 11.09 0.61 6.60
C GLY A 222 11.67 0.45 8.01
N SER A 223 12.71 -0.38 8.13
CA SER A 223 13.43 -0.66 9.39
C SER A 223 14.73 0.13 9.52
N LEU A 224 15.13 0.89 8.50
CA LEU A 224 16.33 1.73 8.50
C LEU A 224 15.94 3.17 8.81
N THR A 225 16.71 3.81 9.69
CA THR A 225 16.51 5.20 10.08
C THR A 225 17.83 5.94 9.98
N THR A 226 17.81 7.12 9.35
CA THR A 226 18.95 8.01 9.22
C THR A 226 18.85 9.14 10.23
N LEU A 227 19.95 9.42 10.92
CA LEU A 227 20.08 10.49 11.90
C LEU A 227 21.02 11.58 11.36
N SER A 228 20.71 12.83 11.70
CA SER A 228 21.51 14.03 11.38
C SER A 228 22.75 14.18 12.27
N ILE A 229 23.35 13.07 12.71
CA ILE A 229 24.55 13.06 13.56
C ILE A 229 25.49 11.96 13.07
N GLY A 230 26.78 12.27 12.96
CA GLY A 230 27.78 11.40 12.37
C GLY A 230 29.02 11.19 13.24
N SER A 231 30.10 10.69 12.65
CA SER A 231 31.36 10.48 13.36
C SER A 231 32.00 11.80 13.82
N ALA A 232 31.74 12.91 13.14
CA ALA A 232 32.19 14.24 13.57
C ALA A 232 31.56 14.65 14.91
N ASP A 233 30.35 14.17 15.19
CA ASP A 233 29.63 14.41 16.43
C ASP A 233 29.94 13.36 17.50
N GLY A 234 30.79 12.36 17.22
CA GLY A 234 31.16 11.31 18.15
C GLY A 234 30.27 10.06 18.13
N VAL A 235 29.43 9.91 17.11
CA VAL A 235 28.63 8.69 16.93
C VAL A 235 29.51 7.53 16.48
N ASN A 236 29.34 6.36 17.12
CA ASN A 236 30.05 5.14 16.77
C ASN A 236 29.07 4.03 16.36
N ALA A 237 29.53 3.15 15.47
CA ALA A 237 28.78 1.96 15.09
C ALA A 237 28.49 1.10 16.34
N GLY A 238 27.23 0.67 16.50
CA GLY A 238 26.76 -0.10 17.64
C GLY A 238 26.20 0.73 18.80
N MET A 239 26.29 2.07 18.76
CA MET A 239 25.59 2.93 19.72
C MET A 239 24.07 2.79 19.59
N ILE A 240 23.36 2.95 20.70
CA ILE A 240 21.90 2.91 20.75
C ILE A 240 21.39 4.32 21.02
N PHE A 241 20.43 4.75 20.20
CA PHE A 241 19.75 6.02 20.34
C PHE A 241 18.30 5.79 20.67
N HIS A 242 17.81 6.53 21.66
CA HIS A 242 16.42 6.55 22.08
C HIS A 242 15.69 7.66 21.33
N VAL A 243 14.64 7.32 20.59
CA VAL A 243 13.83 8.28 19.84
C VAL A 243 12.63 8.71 20.66
N VAL A 244 12.46 10.01 20.82
CA VAL A 244 11.35 10.63 21.55
C VAL A 244 10.57 11.60 20.65
N ARG A 245 9.25 11.61 20.85
CA ARG A 245 8.33 12.57 20.23
C ARG A 245 7.44 13.16 21.32
N GLN A 246 7.54 14.47 21.54
CA GLN A 246 6.72 15.20 22.52
C GLN A 246 6.70 14.50 23.90
N ASP A 247 7.89 14.18 24.42
CA ASP A 247 8.12 13.49 25.72
C ASP A 247 7.66 12.02 25.81
N SER A 248 7.18 11.43 24.71
CA SER A 248 6.89 10.00 24.64
C SER A 248 8.01 9.26 23.91
N PHE A 249 8.47 8.17 24.50
CA PHE A 249 9.40 7.24 23.85
C PHE A 249 8.73 6.46 22.73
N ILE A 250 9.44 6.31 21.62
CA ILE A 250 8.92 5.74 20.37
C ILE A 250 9.64 4.44 20.05
N CYS A 251 10.97 4.50 19.96
CA CYS A 251 11.79 3.35 19.58
C CYS A 251 13.27 3.51 19.97
N ASP A 252 13.96 2.37 19.97
CA ASP A 252 15.43 2.30 20.04
C ASP A 252 16.01 2.03 18.65
N ILE A 253 17.00 2.82 18.27
CA ILE A 253 17.75 2.67 17.02
C ILE A 253 19.17 2.23 17.36
N LYS A 254 19.60 1.10 16.79
CA LYS A 254 21.00 0.68 16.87
C LYS A 254 21.73 1.11 15.60
N ILE A 255 22.78 1.91 15.76
CA ILE A 255 23.59 2.41 14.65
C ILE A 255 24.37 1.26 14.01
N THR A 256 24.25 1.12 12.69
CA THR A 256 24.94 0.11 11.90
C THR A 256 26.02 0.72 11.03
N GLU A 257 25.78 1.91 10.50
CA GLU A 257 26.69 2.63 9.61
C GLU A 257 26.78 4.09 10.03
N VAL A 258 28.00 4.64 10.00
CA VAL A 258 28.28 6.02 10.41
C VAL A 258 29.07 6.68 9.29
N ASP A 259 28.57 7.82 8.83
CA ASP A 259 29.22 8.74 7.93
C ASP A 259 29.73 9.96 8.73
N THR A 260 30.45 10.88 8.10
CA THR A 260 31.02 12.05 8.78
C THR A 260 29.96 12.96 9.38
N GLU A 261 28.83 13.16 8.69
CA GLU A 261 27.76 14.11 9.06
C GLU A 261 26.41 13.42 9.35
N ALA A 262 26.30 12.12 9.11
CA ALA A 262 25.06 11.37 9.29
C ALA A 262 25.34 9.94 9.76
N SER A 263 24.33 9.27 10.29
CA SER A 263 24.43 7.86 10.64
C SER A 263 23.14 7.12 10.30
N ALA A 264 23.27 5.86 9.92
CA ALA A 264 22.15 4.97 9.63
C ALA A 264 22.11 3.83 10.64
N GLY A 265 20.92 3.56 11.14
CA GLY A 265 20.69 2.52 12.13
C GLY A 265 19.40 1.76 11.89
N THR A 266 19.38 0.52 12.38
CA THR A 266 18.19 -0.33 12.35
C THR A 266 17.39 -0.21 13.64
N ILE A 267 16.07 -0.15 13.51
CA ILE A 267 15.15 -0.09 14.66
C ILE A 267 15.13 -1.45 15.37
N GLN A 268 15.44 -1.49 16.66
CA GLN A 268 15.44 -2.73 17.46
C GLN A 268 14.16 -2.90 18.28
N LEU A 269 13.70 -1.84 18.94
CA LEU A 269 12.50 -1.87 19.78
C LEU A 269 11.49 -0.88 19.22
N LEU A 270 10.35 -1.37 18.74
CA LEU A 270 9.33 -0.56 18.09
C LEU A 270 8.06 -0.54 18.95
N GLN A 271 7.77 0.58 19.62
CA GLN A 271 6.42 0.83 20.17
C GLN A 271 5.54 1.55 19.15
N GLN A 272 6.12 2.53 18.44
CA GLN A 272 5.47 3.27 17.38
C GLN A 272 6.48 3.59 16.26
N GLN A 273 5.99 3.80 15.03
CA GLN A 273 6.87 4.10 13.89
C GLN A 273 7.48 5.51 14.01
N PRO A 274 8.82 5.66 13.95
CA PRO A 274 9.47 6.96 13.96
C PRO A 274 9.10 7.74 12.69
N LYS A 275 9.10 9.07 12.80
CA LYS A 275 8.84 10.01 11.71
C LYS A 275 10.02 10.95 11.57
N VAL A 276 10.16 11.50 10.36
CA VAL A 276 11.12 12.57 10.10
C VAL A 276 10.84 13.76 11.02
N GLY A 277 11.87 14.23 11.72
CA GLY A 277 11.78 15.31 12.72
C GLY A 277 11.71 14.85 14.18
N ASP A 278 11.66 13.54 14.45
CA ASP A 278 11.76 13.04 15.83
C ASP A 278 13.19 13.21 16.39
N ILE A 279 13.29 13.38 17.71
CA ILE A 279 14.57 13.63 18.40
C ILE A 279 15.16 12.31 18.86
N ALA A 280 16.42 12.06 18.54
CA ALA A 280 17.20 10.89 18.97
C ALA A 280 18.27 11.31 19.98
N SER A 281 18.36 10.64 21.12
CA SER A 281 19.38 10.93 22.14
C SER A 281 20.00 9.65 22.69
N THR A 282 21.28 9.71 23.02
CA THR A 282 22.00 8.64 23.76
C THR A 282 21.71 8.64 25.26
N ALA A 283 21.17 9.74 25.78
CA ALA A 283 20.80 9.90 27.18
C ALA A 283 19.31 10.26 27.29
N TRP A 284 18.56 9.46 28.03
CA TRP A 284 17.20 9.76 28.47
C TRP A 284 17.24 10.25 29.91
#